data_AF-A0A7S2LCI4-F1
#
_entry.id   AF-A0A7S2LCI4-F1
#
_cell.length_a   1.000
_cell.length_b   1.000
_cell.length_c   1.000
_cell.angle_alpha   90.00
_cell.angle_beta   90.00
_cell.angle_gamma   90.00
#
_symmetry.space_group_name_H-M   'P 1'
#
loop_
_entity.id
_entity.type
_entity.pdbx_description
1 polymer ?
#
loop_
_entity_poly.entity_id
_entity_poly.type
_entity_poly.pdbx_seq_one_letter_code
_entity_poly.pdbx_strand_id
1 'polypeptide(L)'
;MAEVSYDPPSGLPDAAIMMQAAQRLVSIPQAAERDEAIATLFKLVDGVLAAPEEPKKRRVKKSNEAFNRKVGRFAAGVEFLRAVGFVEGDDPDAEGDAGRKALLFMPVAYLLRLTDAHHTLVQVAQQVGVQAPPLPGGSFNPYCSNFQSADTTRTAKAPEAWKSEAEQLREEVKRRQRELREKVDSAPPIDMQPSAFWLSAGRRLEEVIRETAEPAAEDRAADNALLHSQVATAKAAISGTSKFESADKKRLAELSHKRVHESCILRIICPDKSVLQAHFRAAERGERVATLVGPLLAPHVREGGWYLYQSPPLKKLGP
;
A
#
# COMPACT_ATOMS: atom_id res chain seq x y z
N MET A 1 16.72 1.34 -34.30
CA MET A 1 15.62 0.72 -33.52
C MET A 1 14.96 1.84 -32.72
N ALA A 2 13.64 1.84 -32.57
CA ALA A 2 12.93 2.90 -31.85
C ALA A 2 13.05 2.62 -30.34
N GLU A 3 13.82 3.44 -29.62
CA GLU A 3 14.13 3.20 -28.21
C GLU A 3 13.07 3.84 -27.31
N VAL A 4 12.61 3.14 -26.27
CA VAL A 4 11.71 3.70 -25.24
C VAL A 4 12.52 3.88 -23.98
N SER A 5 12.51 5.08 -23.39
CA SER A 5 13.21 5.36 -22.14
C SER A 5 12.24 5.90 -21.08
N TYR A 6 12.42 5.41 -19.86
CA TYR A 6 11.72 5.85 -18.66
C TYR A 6 12.57 6.81 -17.82
N ASP A 7 13.82 7.02 -18.22
CA ASP A 7 14.76 7.91 -17.54
C ASP A 7 14.50 9.37 -17.91
N PRO A 8 15.04 10.32 -17.13
CA PRO A 8 15.04 11.73 -17.51
C PRO A 8 15.66 11.93 -18.90
N PRO A 9 15.07 12.81 -19.74
CA PRO A 9 15.55 13.00 -21.10
C PRO A 9 16.99 13.52 -21.14
N SER A 10 17.87 12.77 -21.81
CA SER A 10 19.26 13.17 -22.03
C SER A 10 19.41 13.80 -23.42
N GLY A 11 20.00 14.99 -23.50
CA GLY A 11 20.25 15.69 -24.78
C GLY A 11 19.03 16.40 -25.39
N LEU A 12 17.90 16.48 -24.69
CA LEU A 12 16.76 17.32 -25.10
C LEU A 12 16.84 18.73 -24.50
N PRO A 13 16.20 19.73 -25.16
CA PRO A 13 16.08 21.07 -24.59
C PRO A 13 15.32 21.06 -23.25
N ASP A 14 15.61 22.05 -22.41
CA ASP A 14 14.93 22.24 -21.11
C ASP A 14 13.40 22.21 -21.25
N ALA A 15 12.70 21.68 -20.23
CA ALA A 15 11.25 21.76 -20.09
C ALA A 15 10.71 23.19 -20.20
N ALA A 16 11.47 24.18 -19.74
CA ALA A 16 11.10 25.57 -19.89
C ALA A 16 10.88 25.98 -21.37
N ILE A 17 11.69 25.46 -22.30
CA ILE A 17 11.56 25.76 -23.73
C ILE A 17 10.27 25.16 -24.29
N MET A 18 9.92 23.94 -23.88
CA MET A 18 8.65 23.29 -24.24
C MET A 18 7.45 24.11 -23.75
N MET A 19 7.48 24.56 -22.49
CA MET A 19 6.43 25.41 -21.91
C MET A 19 6.31 26.74 -22.67
N GLN A 20 7.42 27.41 -22.97
CA GLN A 20 7.42 28.66 -23.74
C GLN A 20 6.90 28.49 -25.17
N ALA A 21 7.24 27.37 -25.84
CA ALA A 21 6.70 27.05 -27.15
C ALA A 21 5.19 26.79 -27.08
N ALA A 22 4.71 26.09 -26.05
CA ALA A 22 3.28 25.85 -25.83
C ALA A 22 2.54 27.16 -25.54
N GLN A 23 3.08 28.06 -24.71
CA GLN A 23 2.46 29.34 -24.42
C GLN A 23 2.34 30.23 -25.68
N ARG A 24 3.31 30.15 -26.60
CA ARG A 24 3.24 30.86 -27.89
C ARG A 24 2.15 30.33 -28.82
N LEU A 25 1.64 29.12 -28.62
CA LEU A 25 0.46 28.63 -29.36
C LEU A 25 -0.79 29.43 -29.00
N VAL A 26 -0.91 29.92 -27.76
CA VAL A 26 -2.04 30.77 -27.32
C VAL A 26 -2.11 32.06 -28.14
N SER A 27 -0.95 32.58 -28.55
CA SER A 27 -0.82 33.81 -29.33
C SER A 27 -1.24 33.68 -30.80
N ILE A 28 -1.66 32.50 -31.27
CA ILE A 28 -2.20 32.34 -32.64
C ILE A 28 -3.51 33.15 -32.73
N PRO A 29 -3.62 34.14 -33.64
CA PRO A 29 -4.74 35.08 -33.66
C PRO A 29 -6.09 34.43 -33.94
N GLN A 30 -6.12 33.45 -34.84
CA GLN A 30 -7.36 32.79 -35.26
C GLN A 30 -7.67 31.59 -34.35
N ALA A 31 -8.77 31.68 -33.62
CA ALA A 31 -9.19 30.67 -32.64
C ALA A 31 -9.30 29.26 -33.25
N ALA A 32 -9.95 29.13 -34.40
CA ALA A 32 -10.10 27.83 -35.07
C ALA A 32 -8.75 27.19 -35.42
N GLU A 33 -7.79 27.99 -35.90
CA GLU A 33 -6.46 27.48 -36.27
C GLU A 33 -5.65 27.07 -35.05
N ARG A 34 -5.75 27.85 -33.97
CA ARG A 34 -5.13 27.57 -32.68
C ARG A 34 -5.65 26.27 -32.08
N ASP A 35 -6.97 26.10 -32.05
CA ASP A 35 -7.62 24.94 -31.45
C ASP A 35 -7.31 23.67 -32.26
N GLU A 36 -7.28 23.78 -33.60
CA GLU A 36 -6.82 22.70 -34.48
C GLU A 36 -5.35 22.34 -34.27
N ALA A 37 -4.47 23.33 -34.03
CA ALA A 37 -3.06 23.11 -33.76
C ALA A 37 -2.88 22.34 -32.44
N ILE A 38 -3.51 22.81 -31.36
CA ILE A 38 -3.46 22.17 -30.03
C ILE A 38 -4.00 20.74 -30.10
N ALA A 39 -5.17 20.54 -30.73
CA ALA A 39 -5.77 19.22 -30.89
C ALA A 39 -4.89 18.26 -31.71
N THR A 40 -4.17 18.78 -32.70
CA THR A 40 -3.25 17.97 -33.51
C THR A 40 -1.98 17.61 -32.73
N LEU A 41 -1.47 18.51 -31.89
CA LEU A 41 -0.34 18.23 -31.01
C LEU A 41 -0.68 17.16 -29.96
N PHE A 42 -1.88 17.20 -29.37
CA PHE A 42 -2.37 16.12 -28.52
C PHE A 42 -2.35 14.78 -29.25
N LYS A 43 -2.90 14.70 -30.47
CA LYS A 43 -2.91 13.45 -31.26
C LYS A 43 -1.52 12.89 -31.53
N LEU A 44 -0.53 13.76 -31.77
CA LEU A 44 0.85 13.33 -32.01
C LEU A 44 1.51 12.82 -30.72
N VAL A 45 1.41 13.59 -29.63
CA VAL A 45 2.01 13.22 -28.32
C VAL A 45 1.32 11.98 -27.74
N ASP A 46 0.00 11.98 -27.68
CA ASP A 46 -0.81 10.88 -27.15
C ASP A 46 -0.71 9.63 -28.03
N GLY A 47 -0.55 9.81 -29.34
CA GLY A 47 -0.29 8.72 -30.27
C GLY A 47 1.01 7.98 -29.96
N VAL A 48 2.05 8.70 -29.55
CA VAL A 48 3.32 8.09 -29.11
C VAL A 48 3.19 7.52 -27.68
N LEU A 49 2.51 8.21 -26.76
CA LEU A 49 2.27 7.70 -25.40
C LEU A 49 1.49 6.39 -25.37
N ALA A 50 0.52 6.22 -26.27
CA ALA A 50 -0.32 5.03 -26.35
C ALA A 50 0.40 3.82 -26.94
N ALA A 51 1.31 4.05 -27.90
CA ALA A 51 2.06 2.99 -28.57
C ALA A 51 3.50 3.44 -28.80
N PRO A 52 4.31 3.53 -27.73
CA PRO A 52 5.64 4.10 -27.83
C PRO A 52 6.53 3.24 -28.71
N GLU A 53 6.39 1.92 -28.76
CA GLU A 53 7.22 1.07 -29.62
C GLU A 53 6.88 1.15 -31.12
N GLU A 54 5.72 1.72 -31.49
CA GLU A 54 5.27 1.76 -32.88
C GLU A 54 5.96 2.87 -33.69
N PRO A 55 6.83 2.55 -34.68
CA PRO A 55 7.61 3.56 -35.40
C PRO A 55 6.76 4.52 -36.23
N LYS A 56 5.56 4.08 -36.66
CA LYS A 56 4.63 4.90 -37.44
C LYS A 56 4.09 6.09 -36.64
N LYS A 57 3.92 5.92 -35.33
CA LYS A 57 3.43 6.99 -34.42
C LYS A 57 4.52 8.01 -34.11
N ARG A 58 5.78 7.59 -34.21
CA ARG A 58 6.96 8.43 -33.96
C ARG A 58 7.43 9.23 -35.17
N ARG A 59 6.74 9.18 -36.31
CA ARG A 59 7.17 9.80 -37.57
C ARG A 59 6.04 10.65 -38.15
N VAL A 60 6.36 11.89 -38.54
CA VAL A 60 5.43 12.77 -39.24
C VAL A 60 6.15 13.50 -40.37
N LYS A 61 5.61 13.38 -41.59
CA LYS A 61 6.16 14.05 -42.77
C LYS A 61 5.72 15.52 -42.78
N LYS A 62 6.66 16.44 -42.98
CA LYS A 62 6.36 17.88 -43.09
C LYS A 62 5.60 18.22 -44.37
N SER A 63 5.74 17.39 -45.41
CA SER A 63 4.98 17.46 -46.66
C SER A 63 3.52 17.02 -46.52
N ASN A 64 3.14 16.38 -45.40
CA ASN A 64 1.74 16.05 -45.15
C ASN A 64 0.94 17.35 -45.00
N GLU A 65 0.07 17.61 -45.97
CA GLU A 65 -0.73 18.84 -46.05
C GLU A 65 -1.57 19.06 -44.79
N ALA A 66 -2.14 18.00 -44.21
CA ALA A 66 -2.92 18.09 -42.98
C ALA A 66 -2.06 18.48 -41.78
N PHE A 67 -0.83 17.97 -41.68
CA PHE A 67 0.11 18.37 -40.65
C PHE A 67 0.59 19.81 -40.86
N ASN A 68 0.98 20.16 -42.09
CA ASN A 68 1.50 21.47 -42.43
C ASN A 68 0.48 22.57 -42.14
N ARG A 69 -0.76 22.39 -42.59
CA ARG A 69 -1.87 23.33 -42.37
C ARG A 69 -2.20 23.52 -40.89
N LYS A 70 -2.16 22.45 -40.10
CA LYS A 70 -2.60 22.52 -38.69
C LYS A 70 -1.50 22.94 -37.72
N VAL A 71 -0.28 22.44 -37.90
CA VAL A 71 0.82 22.62 -36.95
C VAL A 71 2.10 23.09 -37.65
N GLY A 72 2.43 22.50 -38.80
CA GLY A 72 3.74 22.70 -39.44
C GLY A 72 4.00 24.14 -39.93
N ARG A 73 2.97 24.93 -40.23
CA ARG A 73 3.10 26.36 -40.58
C ARG A 73 3.39 27.26 -39.37
N PHE A 74 3.09 26.80 -38.16
CA PHE A 74 3.29 27.58 -36.93
C PHE A 74 4.66 27.24 -36.32
N ALA A 75 5.54 28.24 -36.24
CA ALA A 75 6.87 28.07 -35.63
C ALA A 75 6.77 27.49 -34.21
N ALA A 76 5.83 27.99 -33.40
CA ALA A 76 5.56 27.50 -32.05
C ALA A 76 5.21 26.00 -32.01
N GLY A 77 4.47 25.49 -32.99
CA GLY A 77 4.10 24.07 -33.06
C GLY A 77 5.29 23.16 -33.37
N VAL A 78 6.14 23.59 -34.30
CA VAL A 78 7.36 22.84 -34.66
C VAL A 78 8.39 22.90 -33.53
N GLU A 79 8.57 24.05 -32.89
CA GLU A 79 9.46 24.22 -31.74
C GLU A 79 8.99 23.40 -30.54
N PHE A 80 7.68 23.32 -30.29
CA PHE A 80 7.11 22.45 -29.27
C PHE A 80 7.47 20.98 -29.55
N LEU A 81 7.23 20.48 -30.77
CA LEU A 81 7.57 19.09 -31.12
C LEU A 81 9.07 18.81 -30.96
N ARG A 82 9.95 19.76 -31.32
CA ARG A 82 11.39 19.63 -31.09
C ARG A 82 11.74 19.56 -29.60
N ALA A 83 11.10 20.39 -28.78
CA ALA A 83 11.31 20.38 -27.33
C ALA A 83 10.75 19.11 -26.65
N VAL A 84 9.75 18.46 -27.24
CA VAL A 84 9.24 17.16 -26.79
C VAL A 84 10.20 16.02 -27.13
N GLY A 85 10.93 16.12 -28.24
CA GLY A 85 11.94 15.13 -28.65
C GLY A 85 11.88 14.68 -30.11
N PHE A 86 11.08 15.35 -30.95
CA PHE A 86 11.14 15.14 -32.40
C PHE A 86 12.37 15.83 -32.99
N VAL A 87 13.09 15.13 -33.86
CA VAL A 87 14.22 15.67 -34.62
C VAL A 87 13.90 15.68 -36.11
N GLU A 88 14.51 16.62 -36.83
CA GLU A 88 14.42 16.67 -38.29
C GLU A 88 15.40 15.67 -38.91
N GLY A 89 14.90 14.88 -39.84
CA GLY A 89 15.69 13.98 -40.67
C GLY A 89 15.22 14.02 -42.11
N ASP A 90 15.97 13.32 -42.95
CA ASP A 90 15.65 13.21 -44.36
C ASP A 90 14.50 12.21 -44.56
N ASP A 91 13.59 12.52 -45.47
CA ASP A 91 12.52 11.60 -45.87
C ASP A 91 13.09 10.60 -46.88
N PRO A 92 13.21 9.30 -46.54
CA PRO A 92 13.76 8.30 -47.45
C PRO A 92 12.90 8.10 -48.71
N ASP A 93 11.63 8.55 -48.68
CA ASP A 93 10.69 8.38 -49.79
C ASP A 93 10.66 9.59 -50.74
N ALA A 94 11.43 10.65 -50.46
CA ALA A 94 11.44 11.87 -51.27
C ALA A 94 12.74 11.98 -52.09
N GLU A 95 12.61 12.20 -53.40
CA GLU A 95 13.76 12.31 -54.31
C GLU A 95 14.40 13.70 -54.26
N GLY A 96 15.74 13.75 -54.23
CA GLY A 96 16.54 14.98 -54.32
C GLY A 96 16.54 15.85 -53.07
N ASP A 97 16.88 17.14 -53.23
CA ASP A 97 16.97 18.11 -52.12
C ASP A 97 15.63 18.36 -51.40
N ALA A 98 14.51 18.01 -52.02
CA ALA A 98 13.18 18.11 -51.43
C ALA A 98 12.97 17.16 -50.23
N GLY A 99 13.75 16.07 -50.15
CA GLY A 99 13.70 15.12 -49.03
C GLY A 99 14.47 15.57 -47.79
N ARG A 100 15.32 16.60 -47.91
CA ARG A 100 16.23 16.99 -46.83
C ARG A 100 15.47 17.66 -45.68
N LYS A 101 15.64 17.18 -44.45
CA LYS A 101 14.90 17.65 -43.25
C LYS A 101 13.37 17.69 -43.41
N ALA A 102 12.82 16.87 -44.29
CA ALA A 102 11.39 16.81 -44.62
C ALA A 102 10.59 15.92 -43.65
N LEU A 103 11.27 15.16 -42.79
CA LEU A 103 10.65 14.24 -41.83
C LEU A 103 10.94 14.69 -40.39
N LEU A 104 9.91 14.74 -39.55
CA LEU A 104 10.08 14.79 -38.10
C LEU A 104 9.95 13.37 -37.56
N PHE A 105 10.95 12.91 -36.81
CA PHE A 105 10.89 11.61 -36.16
C PHE A 105 11.41 11.67 -34.72
N MET A 106 10.96 10.76 -33.87
CA MET A 106 11.38 10.66 -32.49
C MET A 106 12.31 9.45 -32.30
N PRO A 107 13.63 9.64 -32.13
CA PRO A 107 14.59 8.54 -32.00
C PRO A 107 14.37 7.76 -30.71
N VAL A 108 14.27 8.49 -29.60
CA VAL A 108 14.01 7.96 -28.25
C VAL A 108 12.71 8.55 -27.74
N ALA A 109 11.77 7.69 -27.34
CA ALA A 109 10.53 8.10 -26.71
C ALA A 109 10.72 8.14 -25.18
N TYR A 110 10.99 9.33 -24.65
CA TYR A 110 11.07 9.57 -23.21
C TYR A 110 9.65 9.74 -22.64
N LEU A 111 9.15 8.73 -21.93
CA LEU A 111 7.76 8.74 -21.45
C LEU A 111 7.48 9.83 -20.43
N LEU A 112 8.44 10.15 -19.56
CA LEU A 112 8.35 11.28 -18.63
C LEU A 112 8.13 12.59 -19.40
N ARG A 113 8.98 12.84 -20.42
CA ARG A 113 8.90 14.05 -21.25
C ARG A 113 7.60 14.16 -22.03
N LEU A 114 7.12 13.05 -22.58
CA LEU A 114 5.84 12.99 -23.29
C LEU A 114 4.65 13.23 -22.36
N THR A 115 4.72 12.72 -21.12
CA THR A 115 3.70 12.96 -20.11
C THR A 115 3.70 14.43 -19.68
N ASP A 116 4.86 15.04 -19.47
CA ASP A 116 4.98 16.48 -19.18
C ASP A 116 4.44 17.33 -20.35
N ALA A 117 4.71 16.90 -21.59
CA ALA A 117 4.21 17.56 -22.79
C ALA A 117 2.67 17.54 -22.86
N HIS A 118 2.04 16.40 -22.55
CA HIS A 118 0.59 16.30 -22.46
C HIS A 118 0.03 17.27 -21.41
N HIS A 119 0.57 17.27 -20.18
CA HIS A 119 0.10 18.19 -19.13
C HIS A 119 0.31 19.66 -19.50
N THR A 120 1.41 19.98 -20.17
CA THR A 120 1.68 21.33 -20.70
C THR A 120 0.61 21.75 -21.72
N LEU A 121 0.22 20.85 -22.63
CA LEU A 121 -0.86 21.10 -23.57
C LEU A 121 -2.23 21.24 -22.86
N VAL A 122 -2.48 20.48 -21.80
CA VAL A 122 -3.70 20.62 -20.97
C VAL A 122 -3.79 22.01 -20.36
N GLN A 123 -2.70 22.53 -19.79
CA GLN A 123 -2.65 23.88 -19.23
C GLN A 123 -2.97 24.95 -20.28
N VAL A 124 -2.37 24.84 -21.47
CA VAL A 124 -2.61 25.77 -22.58
C VAL A 124 -4.04 25.65 -23.12
N ALA A 125 -4.57 24.43 -23.24
CA ALA A 125 -5.94 24.19 -23.68
C ALA A 125 -6.96 24.81 -22.70
N GLN A 126 -6.72 24.72 -21.39
CA GLN A 126 -7.56 25.33 -20.37
C GLN A 126 -7.59 26.86 -20.45
N GLN A 127 -6.45 27.51 -20.73
CA GLN A 127 -6.38 28.97 -20.91
C GLN A 127 -7.25 29.46 -22.09
N VAL A 128 -7.38 28.62 -23.11
CA VAL A 128 -8.07 28.92 -24.36
C VAL A 128 -9.53 28.41 -24.36
N GLY A 129 -9.90 27.57 -23.41
CA GLY A 129 -11.23 26.93 -23.34
C GLY A 129 -11.40 25.73 -24.28
N VAL A 130 -10.30 25.13 -24.74
CA VAL A 130 -10.31 23.90 -25.57
C VAL A 130 -10.42 22.68 -24.65
N GLN A 131 -11.31 21.74 -24.98
CA GLN A 131 -11.42 20.48 -24.25
C GLN A 131 -10.16 19.63 -24.48
N ALA A 132 -9.43 19.33 -23.41
CA ALA A 132 -8.28 18.44 -23.45
C ALA A 132 -8.70 16.96 -23.39
N PRO A 133 -8.08 16.06 -24.18
CA PRO A 133 -8.31 14.63 -24.07
C PRO A 133 -7.73 14.08 -22.75
N PRO A 134 -8.28 12.98 -22.21
CA PRO A 134 -7.64 12.28 -21.10
C PRO A 134 -6.34 11.62 -21.57
N LEU A 135 -5.37 11.49 -20.64
CA LEU A 135 -4.15 10.73 -20.88
C LEU A 135 -4.48 9.31 -21.39
N PRO A 136 -3.76 8.79 -22.40
CA PRO A 136 -3.94 7.42 -22.87
C PRO A 136 -3.77 6.40 -21.74
N GLY A 137 -4.70 5.45 -21.64
CA GLY A 137 -4.62 4.37 -20.66
C GLY A 137 -3.49 3.39 -20.96
N GLY A 138 -2.76 2.94 -19.93
CA GLY A 138 -1.67 1.97 -20.05
C GLY A 138 -0.26 2.58 -19.95
N SER A 139 -0.12 3.90 -20.05
CA SER A 139 1.16 4.61 -19.93
C SER A 139 1.52 4.87 -18.45
N PHE A 140 2.81 4.76 -18.09
CA PHE A 140 3.31 5.12 -16.77
C PHE A 140 3.14 6.64 -16.54
N ASN A 141 2.30 7.02 -15.58
CA ASN A 141 2.12 8.42 -15.17
C ASN A 141 2.83 8.63 -13.82
N PRO A 142 3.93 9.39 -13.76
CA PRO A 142 4.65 9.62 -12.50
C PRO A 142 3.86 10.47 -11.50
N TYR A 143 2.86 11.23 -11.97
CA TYR A 143 2.02 12.11 -11.15
C TYR A 143 0.72 11.43 -10.69
N CYS A 144 0.51 10.17 -11.06
CA CYS A 144 -0.59 9.36 -10.55
C CYS A 144 -0.01 8.07 -9.98
N SER A 145 -0.32 7.78 -8.71
CA SER A 145 -0.01 6.48 -8.12
C SER A 145 -0.78 5.38 -8.86
N ASN A 146 -0.14 4.76 -9.84
CA ASN A 146 -0.69 3.64 -10.58
C ASN A 146 -0.25 2.34 -9.89
N PHE A 147 -1.07 1.84 -8.97
CA PHE A 147 -0.86 0.52 -8.39
C PHE A 147 -1.23 -0.54 -9.43
N GLN A 148 -0.28 -0.88 -10.29
CA GLN A 148 -0.42 -2.05 -11.14
C GLN A 148 0.00 -3.27 -10.34
N SER A 149 -0.99 -4.03 -9.83
CA SER A 149 -0.74 -5.38 -9.34
C SER A 149 -0.15 -6.19 -10.47
N ALA A 150 1.04 -6.76 -10.27
CA ALA A 150 1.69 -7.70 -11.18
C ALA A 150 0.98 -9.08 -11.18
N ASP A 151 -0.34 -9.08 -11.13
CA ASP A 151 -1.15 -10.27 -11.35
C ASP A 151 -1.30 -10.46 -12.86
N THR A 152 -0.42 -11.27 -13.44
CA THR A 152 -0.55 -11.79 -14.81
C THR A 152 -1.79 -12.69 -14.99
N THR A 153 -2.66 -12.77 -13.98
CA THR A 153 -3.86 -13.62 -13.93
C THR A 153 -5.19 -12.86 -14.13
N ARG A 154 -5.17 -11.56 -14.47
CA ARG A 154 -6.40 -10.74 -14.59
C ARG A 154 -7.36 -11.07 -15.75
N THR A 155 -7.25 -12.24 -16.37
CA THR A 155 -8.30 -12.83 -17.22
C THR A 155 -8.70 -14.25 -16.84
N ALA A 156 -8.17 -14.82 -15.75
CA ALA A 156 -8.75 -16.00 -15.15
C ALA A 156 -9.57 -15.55 -13.94
N LYS A 157 -10.90 -15.52 -14.05
CA LYS A 157 -11.74 -15.63 -12.85
C LYS A 157 -11.20 -16.82 -12.08
N ALA A 158 -10.70 -16.62 -10.86
CA ALA A 158 -10.35 -17.74 -10.00
C ALA A 158 -11.53 -18.74 -10.05
N PRO A 159 -11.29 -20.02 -10.39
CA PRO A 159 -12.32 -21.05 -10.47
C PRO A 159 -13.32 -20.88 -9.33
N GLU A 160 -14.62 -20.97 -9.60
CA GLU A 160 -15.64 -20.78 -8.55
C GLU A 160 -15.41 -21.70 -7.35
N ALA A 161 -14.81 -22.88 -7.59
CA ALA A 161 -14.31 -23.79 -6.56
C ALA A 161 -13.35 -23.12 -5.55
N TRP A 162 -12.43 -22.26 -6.01
CA TRP A 162 -11.46 -21.58 -5.15
C TRP A 162 -12.07 -20.43 -4.35
N LYS A 163 -13.06 -19.73 -4.93
CA LYS A 163 -13.83 -18.71 -4.20
C LYS A 163 -14.68 -19.35 -3.10
N SER A 164 -15.33 -20.46 -3.43
CA SER A 164 -16.10 -21.27 -2.47
C SER A 164 -15.21 -21.81 -1.35
N GLU A 165 -14.01 -22.33 -1.67
CA GLU A 165 -13.05 -22.80 -0.65
C GLU A 165 -12.59 -21.66 0.27
N ALA A 166 -12.30 -20.47 -0.27
CA ALA A 166 -11.89 -19.32 0.52
C ALA A 166 -13.01 -18.78 1.44
N GLU A 167 -14.25 -18.77 0.95
CA GLU A 167 -15.42 -18.40 1.76
C GLU A 167 -15.69 -19.42 2.88
N GLN A 168 -15.58 -20.71 2.58
CA GLN A 168 -15.69 -21.78 3.58
C GLN A 168 -14.63 -21.65 4.67
N LEU A 169 -13.37 -21.36 4.30
CA LEU A 169 -12.29 -21.14 5.26
C LEU A 169 -12.56 -19.93 6.18
N ARG A 170 -13.14 -18.86 5.65
CA ARG A 170 -13.48 -17.67 6.45
C ARG A 170 -14.60 -17.94 7.44
N GLU A 171 -15.65 -18.62 7.00
CA GLU A 171 -16.75 -19.02 7.89
C GLU A 171 -16.26 -20.01 8.95
N GLU A 172 -15.34 -20.91 8.60
CA GLU A 172 -14.72 -21.83 9.56
C GLU A 172 -13.90 -21.09 10.63
N VAL A 173 -13.06 -20.14 10.22
CA VAL A 173 -12.30 -19.29 11.15
C VAL A 173 -13.24 -18.53 12.09
N LYS A 174 -14.33 -17.99 11.56
CA LYS A 174 -15.35 -17.25 12.34
C LYS A 174 -16.10 -18.16 13.30
N ARG A 175 -16.45 -19.38 12.89
CA ARG A 175 -17.07 -20.41 13.74
C ARG A 175 -16.14 -20.78 14.89
N ARG A 176 -14.89 -21.09 14.58
CA ARG A 176 -13.86 -21.45 15.57
C ARG A 176 -13.66 -20.32 16.58
N GLN A 177 -13.54 -19.07 16.14
CA GLN A 177 -13.43 -17.92 17.03
C GLN A 177 -14.63 -17.79 17.98
N ARG A 178 -15.84 -18.08 17.50
CA ARG A 178 -17.05 -18.06 18.32
C ARG A 178 -17.02 -19.16 19.39
N GLU A 179 -16.67 -20.39 19.02
CA GLU A 179 -16.53 -21.50 19.97
C GLU A 179 -15.48 -21.20 21.06
N LEU A 180 -14.32 -20.66 20.66
CA LEU A 180 -13.28 -20.27 21.63
C LEU A 180 -13.80 -19.19 22.59
N ARG A 181 -14.55 -18.20 22.09
CA ARG A 181 -15.13 -17.14 22.92
C ARG A 181 -16.20 -17.68 23.87
N GLU A 182 -17.07 -18.56 23.37
CA GLU A 182 -18.13 -19.18 24.16
C GLU A 182 -17.56 -20.05 25.29
N LYS A 183 -16.44 -20.75 25.06
CA LYS A 183 -15.72 -21.47 26.12
C LYS A 183 -15.21 -20.55 27.22
N VAL A 184 -14.69 -19.37 26.87
CA VAL A 184 -14.25 -18.37 27.86
C VAL A 184 -15.45 -17.84 28.65
N ASP A 185 -16.54 -17.52 27.96
CA ASP A 185 -17.75 -16.93 28.56
C ASP A 185 -18.53 -17.95 29.44
N SER A 186 -18.50 -19.24 29.09
CA SER A 186 -19.19 -20.33 29.79
C SER A 186 -18.36 -21.01 30.90
N ALA A 187 -17.13 -20.54 31.18
CA ALA A 187 -16.26 -21.15 32.19
C ALA A 187 -16.89 -21.09 33.61
N PRO A 188 -16.74 -22.14 34.45
CA PRO A 188 -17.38 -22.23 35.77
C PRO A 188 -16.76 -21.29 36.82
N PRO A 189 -17.45 -21.09 37.97
CA PRO A 189 -16.89 -20.74 39.27
C PRO A 189 -15.38 -20.79 39.48
N ILE A 190 -14.59 -19.70 39.49
CA ILE A 190 -13.22 -19.83 40.02
C ILE A 190 -13.19 -19.14 41.37
N ASP A 191 -12.69 -19.85 42.38
CA ASP A 191 -12.42 -19.27 43.69
C ASP A 191 -11.19 -18.36 43.61
N MET A 192 -11.29 -17.17 44.17
CA MET A 192 -10.33 -16.09 43.95
C MET A 192 -8.97 -16.36 44.58
N GLN A 193 -8.91 -17.16 45.66
CA GLN A 193 -7.70 -17.53 46.41
C GLN A 193 -6.69 -16.36 46.52
N PRO A 194 -7.07 -15.24 47.18
CA PRO A 194 -6.20 -14.08 47.30
C PRO A 194 -4.98 -14.40 48.17
N SER A 195 -3.80 -14.06 47.69
CA SER A 195 -2.53 -14.16 48.41
C SER A 195 -1.76 -12.85 48.29
N ALA A 196 -1.15 -12.40 49.38
CA ALA A 196 -0.35 -11.18 49.41
C ALA A 196 1.06 -11.50 49.85
N PHE A 197 2.05 -10.97 49.13
CA PHE A 197 3.46 -11.12 49.47
C PHE A 197 4.24 -9.82 49.23
N TRP A 198 5.37 -9.67 49.92
CA TRP A 198 6.23 -8.50 49.84
C TRP A 198 7.34 -8.71 48.82
N LEU A 199 7.56 -7.73 47.94
CA LEU A 199 8.78 -7.66 47.13
C LEU A 199 9.93 -7.22 48.04
N SER A 200 10.55 -8.17 48.74
CA SER A 200 11.75 -7.89 49.54
C SER A 200 12.86 -7.32 48.65
N ALA A 201 13.62 -6.37 49.20
CA ALA A 201 14.47 -5.38 48.54
C ALA A 201 15.63 -5.95 47.68
N GLY A 202 15.29 -6.60 46.56
CA GLY A 202 16.27 -7.12 45.60
C GLY A 202 15.77 -8.25 44.69
N ARG A 203 14.60 -8.86 44.97
CA ARG A 203 14.05 -9.90 44.08
C ARG A 203 13.31 -9.27 42.90
N ARG A 204 13.68 -9.70 41.70
CA ARG A 204 12.98 -9.34 40.47
C ARG A 204 11.59 -9.99 40.48
N LEU A 205 10.56 -9.26 40.05
CA LEU A 205 9.17 -9.76 40.03
C LEU A 205 9.06 -11.08 39.26
N GLU A 206 9.88 -11.25 38.23
CA GLU A 206 10.01 -12.45 37.40
C GLU A 206 10.44 -13.70 38.21
N GLU A 207 11.29 -13.53 39.22
CA GLU A 207 11.77 -14.64 40.05
C GLU A 207 10.69 -15.11 41.02
N VAL A 208 9.93 -14.16 41.59
CA VAL A 208 8.79 -14.48 42.44
C VAL A 208 7.66 -15.11 41.64
N ILE A 209 7.44 -14.65 40.40
CA ILE A 209 6.50 -15.28 39.46
C ILE A 209 6.88 -16.73 39.17
N ARG A 210 8.17 -17.04 39.02
CA ARG A 210 8.68 -18.40 38.76
C ARG A 210 8.54 -19.33 39.98
N GLU A 211 8.64 -18.79 41.20
CA GLU A 211 8.51 -19.54 42.46
C GLU A 211 7.04 -19.74 42.89
N THR A 212 6.16 -18.78 42.60
CA THR A 212 4.73 -18.83 42.98
C THR A 212 3.79 -19.31 41.88
N ALA A 213 4.24 -19.33 40.62
CA ALA A 213 3.58 -20.16 39.62
C ALA A 213 3.90 -21.61 39.98
N GLU A 214 2.89 -22.39 40.32
CA GLU A 214 2.91 -23.81 40.00
C GLU A 214 2.50 -23.89 38.53
N PRO A 215 3.43 -23.91 37.54
CA PRO A 215 3.00 -24.23 36.20
C PRO A 215 2.61 -25.71 36.23
N ALA A 216 1.39 -26.03 35.82
CA ALA A 216 1.10 -27.38 35.40
C ALA A 216 2.19 -27.78 34.39
N ALA A 217 2.85 -28.91 34.58
CA ALA A 217 3.97 -29.36 33.72
C ALA A 217 3.61 -29.36 32.22
N GLU A 218 2.31 -29.37 31.92
CA GLU A 218 1.70 -29.27 30.59
C GLU A 218 1.90 -27.91 29.89
N ASP A 219 2.04 -26.80 30.63
CA ASP A 219 2.16 -25.44 30.06
C ASP A 219 3.57 -25.19 29.48
N ARG A 220 4.62 -25.67 30.16
CA ARG A 220 6.02 -25.53 29.68
C ARG A 220 6.31 -26.35 28.43
N ALA A 221 5.68 -27.52 28.29
CA ALA A 221 5.85 -28.37 27.11
C ALA A 221 5.17 -27.77 25.86
N ALA A 222 4.03 -27.10 26.05
CA ALA A 222 3.25 -26.49 24.96
C ALA A 222 3.92 -25.24 24.39
N ASP A 223 4.45 -24.36 25.25
CA ASP A 223 5.16 -23.15 24.80
C ASP A 223 6.41 -23.49 23.97
N ASN A 224 7.15 -24.55 24.36
CA ASN A 224 8.26 -25.06 23.57
C ASN A 224 7.81 -25.60 22.20
N ALA A 225 6.66 -26.28 22.12
CA ALA A 225 6.13 -26.77 20.85
C ALA A 225 5.75 -25.63 19.89
N LEU A 226 5.23 -24.52 20.42
CA LEU A 226 4.84 -23.35 19.64
C LEU A 226 6.07 -22.60 19.08
N LEU A 227 7.13 -22.49 19.88
CA LEU A 227 8.42 -21.96 19.44
C LEU A 227 9.06 -22.85 18.36
N HIS A 228 9.03 -24.18 18.53
CA HIS A 228 9.55 -25.11 17.53
C HIS A 228 8.78 -25.03 16.19
N SER A 229 7.46 -24.86 16.24
CA SER A 229 6.63 -24.66 15.03
C SER A 229 7.03 -23.39 14.29
N GLN A 230 7.18 -22.26 14.99
CA GLN A 230 7.58 -20.99 14.37
C GLN A 230 8.99 -21.05 13.76
N VAL A 231 9.93 -21.72 14.43
CA VAL A 231 11.28 -21.95 13.91
C VAL A 231 11.27 -22.85 12.68
N ALA A 232 10.40 -23.87 12.64
CA ALA A 232 10.24 -24.73 11.47
C ALA A 232 9.65 -23.95 10.27
N THR A 233 8.66 -23.09 10.49
CA THR A 233 8.10 -22.21 9.46
C THR A 233 9.14 -21.22 8.94
N ALA A 234 9.95 -20.62 9.83
CA ALA A 234 11.04 -19.73 9.43
C ALA A 234 12.12 -20.47 8.61
N LYS A 235 12.47 -21.71 8.98
CA LYS A 235 13.40 -22.56 8.21
C LYS A 235 12.86 -22.92 6.83
N ALA A 236 11.56 -23.22 6.71
CA ALA A 236 10.93 -23.53 5.42
C ALA A 236 10.87 -22.31 4.48
N ALA A 237 10.71 -21.10 5.03
CA ALA A 237 10.80 -19.86 4.26
C ALA A 237 12.22 -19.61 3.71
N ILE A 238 13.25 -20.02 4.44
CA ILE A 238 14.66 -19.89 4.03
C ILE A 238 15.04 -20.95 2.96
N SER A 239 14.46 -22.15 3.01
CA SER A 239 14.81 -23.23 2.06
C SER A 239 14.06 -23.20 0.72
N GLY A 240 13.29 -22.14 0.42
CA GLY A 240 12.63 -21.96 -0.88
C GLY A 240 11.52 -22.97 -1.23
N THR A 241 11.12 -23.83 -0.28
CA THR A 241 10.07 -24.85 -0.45
C THR A 241 8.70 -24.39 0.03
N SER A 242 8.49 -23.07 0.21
CA SER A 242 7.21 -22.55 0.71
C SER A 242 6.13 -22.72 -0.35
N LYS A 243 5.26 -23.72 -0.18
CA LYS A 243 3.94 -23.72 -0.82
C LYS A 243 3.20 -22.47 -0.36
N PHE A 244 2.62 -21.72 -1.28
CA PHE A 244 1.81 -20.54 -0.96
C PHE A 244 0.62 -20.95 -0.10
N GLU A 245 0.65 -20.60 1.18
CA GLU A 245 -0.45 -20.83 2.11
C GLU A 245 -1.27 -19.55 2.25
N SER A 246 -2.59 -19.67 2.05
CA SER A 246 -3.51 -18.55 2.27
C SER A 246 -3.41 -18.07 3.72
N ALA A 247 -3.44 -16.75 3.93
CA ALA A 247 -3.47 -16.15 5.25
C ALA A 247 -4.57 -16.73 6.15
N ASP A 248 -5.69 -17.15 5.56
CA ASP A 248 -6.82 -17.77 6.27
C ASP A 248 -6.47 -19.18 6.77
N LYS A 249 -5.70 -19.98 6.00
CA LYS A 249 -5.21 -21.31 6.43
C LYS A 249 -4.21 -21.17 7.57
N LYS A 250 -3.29 -20.21 7.47
CA LYS A 250 -2.34 -19.91 8.54
C LYS A 250 -3.06 -19.48 9.83
N ARG A 251 -4.06 -18.61 9.71
CA ARG A 251 -4.85 -18.13 10.86
C ARG A 251 -5.68 -19.24 11.51
N LEU A 252 -6.22 -20.18 10.73
CA LEU A 252 -6.91 -21.35 11.26
C LEU A 252 -5.96 -22.27 12.03
N ALA A 253 -4.74 -22.49 11.54
CA ALA A 253 -3.70 -23.24 12.25
C ALA A 253 -3.29 -22.52 13.54
N GLU A 254 -3.12 -21.20 13.51
CA GLU A 254 -2.84 -20.42 14.72
C GLU A 254 -3.97 -20.55 15.76
N LEU A 255 -5.23 -20.47 15.32
CA LEU A 255 -6.39 -20.62 16.21
C LEU A 255 -6.60 -22.06 16.71
N SER A 256 -6.19 -23.08 15.95
CA SER A 256 -6.28 -24.47 16.39
C SER A 256 -5.21 -24.79 17.44
N HIS A 257 -4.02 -24.19 17.32
CA HIS A 257 -2.92 -24.35 18.28
C HIS A 257 -3.03 -23.41 19.48
N LYS A 258 -3.79 -22.32 19.38
CA LYS A 258 -4.00 -21.38 20.49
C LYS A 258 -4.90 -22.01 21.56
N ARG A 259 -4.29 -22.38 22.69
CA ARG A 259 -5.04 -22.79 23.87
C ARG A 259 -5.83 -21.60 24.43
N VAL A 260 -7.09 -21.86 24.74
CA VAL A 260 -7.96 -20.92 25.44
C VAL A 260 -7.75 -21.13 26.93
N HIS A 261 -7.27 -20.11 27.62
CA HIS A 261 -7.20 -20.13 29.07
C HIS A 261 -8.53 -19.68 29.64
N GLU A 262 -9.17 -20.54 30.43
CA GLU A 262 -10.43 -20.24 31.13
C GLU A 262 -10.17 -19.40 32.39
N SER A 263 -8.96 -19.50 32.94
CA SER A 263 -8.50 -18.81 34.15
C SER A 263 -7.35 -17.84 33.85
N CYS A 264 -7.25 -16.80 34.67
CA CYS A 264 -6.18 -15.81 34.64
C CYS A 264 -5.74 -15.49 36.07
N ILE A 265 -4.43 -15.35 36.28
CA ILE A 265 -3.87 -14.90 37.56
C ILE A 265 -3.51 -13.43 37.41
N LEU A 266 -4.18 -12.55 38.14
CA LEU A 266 -3.84 -11.13 38.19
C LEU A 266 -2.94 -10.87 39.40
N ARG A 267 -1.86 -10.12 39.14
CA ARG A 267 -0.91 -9.66 40.16
C ARG A 267 -0.93 -8.14 40.19
N ILE A 268 -1.41 -7.58 41.29
CA ILE A 268 -1.59 -6.15 41.48
C ILE A 268 -0.46 -5.66 42.38
N ILE A 269 0.38 -4.78 41.84
CA ILE A 269 1.50 -4.19 42.58
C ILE A 269 1.00 -2.93 43.27
N CYS A 270 1.16 -2.88 44.59
CA CYS A 270 0.80 -1.74 45.40
C CYS A 270 1.98 -0.76 45.56
N PRO A 271 1.74 0.52 45.90
CA PRO A 271 2.80 1.53 46.08
C PRO A 271 3.81 1.19 47.18
N ASP A 272 3.41 0.40 48.17
CA ASP A 272 4.25 -0.08 49.28
C ASP A 272 5.12 -1.29 48.90
N LYS A 273 5.14 -1.68 47.62
CA LYS A 273 5.83 -2.88 47.07
C LYS A 273 5.24 -4.21 47.55
N SER A 274 4.04 -4.20 48.11
CA SER A 274 3.25 -5.43 48.26
C SER A 274 2.66 -5.84 46.91
N VAL A 275 2.51 -7.14 46.70
CA VAL A 275 1.86 -7.71 45.51
C VAL A 275 0.70 -8.55 45.96
N LEU A 276 -0.49 -8.23 45.43
CA LEU A 276 -1.70 -9.00 45.61
C LEU A 276 -1.89 -9.91 44.40
N GLN A 277 -1.83 -11.22 44.62
CA GLN A 277 -2.12 -12.25 43.61
C GLN A 277 -3.51 -12.84 43.85
N ALA A 278 -4.34 -12.85 42.82
CA ALA A 278 -5.66 -13.45 42.85
C ALA A 278 -6.04 -14.09 41.51
N HIS A 279 -6.87 -15.12 41.58
CA HIS A 279 -7.37 -15.89 40.44
C HIS A 279 -8.69 -15.28 39.96
N PHE A 280 -8.81 -15.09 38.65
CA PHE A 280 -9.97 -14.55 37.98
C PHE A 280 -10.31 -15.42 36.77
N ARG A 281 -11.54 -15.34 36.28
CA ARG A 281 -11.85 -15.91 34.96
C ARG A 281 -11.37 -15.01 33.84
N ALA A 282 -11.01 -15.60 32.70
CA ALA A 282 -10.62 -14.84 31.53
C ALA A 282 -11.76 -13.97 30.94
N ALA A 283 -13.03 -14.30 31.22
CA ALA A 283 -14.21 -13.54 30.80
C ALA A 283 -14.52 -12.31 31.69
N GLU A 284 -13.86 -12.17 32.85
CA GLU A 284 -14.22 -11.10 33.79
C GLU A 284 -13.81 -9.71 33.30
N ARG A 285 -14.73 -8.75 33.47
CA ARG A 285 -14.51 -7.36 33.08
C ARG A 285 -13.75 -6.61 34.18
N GLY A 286 -13.00 -5.58 33.78
CA GLY A 286 -12.21 -4.75 34.71
C GLY A 286 -13.01 -4.15 35.87
N GLU A 287 -14.27 -3.76 35.64
CA GLU A 287 -15.19 -3.28 36.69
C GLU A 287 -15.46 -4.33 37.78
N ARG A 288 -15.62 -5.59 37.36
CA ARG A 288 -15.85 -6.70 38.28
C ARG A 288 -14.60 -7.00 39.08
N VAL A 289 -13.44 -7.00 38.42
CA VAL A 289 -12.13 -7.14 39.07
C VAL A 289 -11.94 -6.05 40.13
N ALA A 290 -12.24 -4.79 39.82
CA ALA A 290 -12.17 -3.69 40.78
C ALA A 290 -13.12 -3.90 41.98
N THR A 291 -14.35 -4.38 41.74
CA THR A 291 -15.31 -4.69 42.81
C THR A 291 -14.80 -5.81 43.74
N LEU A 292 -14.13 -6.83 43.19
CA LEU A 292 -13.60 -7.96 43.96
C LEU A 292 -12.32 -7.62 44.73
N VAL A 293 -11.47 -6.75 44.15
CA VAL A 293 -10.23 -6.31 44.78
C VAL A 293 -10.47 -5.28 45.89
N GLY A 294 -11.48 -4.42 45.75
CA GLY A 294 -11.76 -3.35 46.71
C GLY A 294 -11.80 -3.81 48.18
N PRO A 295 -12.56 -4.86 48.54
CA PRO A 295 -12.59 -5.40 49.91
C PRO A 295 -11.25 -5.90 50.46
N LEU A 296 -10.31 -6.28 49.59
CA LEU A 296 -8.98 -6.75 49.96
C LEU A 296 -8.02 -5.60 50.31
N LEU A 297 -8.37 -4.37 49.94
CA LEU A 297 -7.56 -3.18 50.22
C LEU A 297 -7.82 -2.65 51.63
N ALA A 298 -6.78 -2.09 52.23
CA ALA A 298 -6.88 -1.47 53.55
C ALA A 298 -7.89 -0.30 53.54
N PRO A 299 -8.61 -0.06 54.65
CA PRO A 299 -9.68 0.97 54.72
C PRO A 299 -9.23 2.36 54.24
N HIS A 300 -8.03 2.79 54.60
CA HIS A 300 -7.47 4.09 54.22
C HIS A 300 -7.25 4.24 52.70
N VAL A 301 -6.98 3.15 51.98
CA VAL A 301 -6.82 3.16 50.52
C VAL A 301 -8.18 3.22 49.83
N ARG A 302 -9.19 2.55 50.40
CA ARG A 302 -10.55 2.56 49.87
C ARG A 302 -11.17 3.95 49.93
N GLU A 303 -10.96 4.66 51.04
CA GLU A 303 -11.50 6.01 51.27
C GLU A 303 -10.81 7.08 50.40
N GLY A 304 -9.53 6.89 50.06
CA GLY A 304 -8.73 7.84 49.28
C GLY A 304 -8.99 7.86 47.77
N GLY A 305 -9.83 6.94 47.26
CA GLY A 305 -10.05 6.75 45.82
C GLY A 305 -8.87 6.04 45.15
N TRP A 306 -9.13 4.90 44.52
CA TRP A 306 -8.10 4.05 43.93
C TRP A 306 -8.52 3.59 42.53
N TYR A 307 -7.55 3.22 41.70
CA TYR A 307 -7.79 2.68 40.35
C TYR A 307 -6.70 1.67 39.97
N LEU A 308 -7.03 0.77 39.04
CA LEU A 308 -6.08 -0.21 38.49
C LEU A 308 -5.65 0.24 37.09
N TYR A 309 -4.36 0.10 36.80
CA TYR A 309 -3.81 0.43 35.48
C TYR A 309 -2.71 -0.56 35.06
N GLN A 310 -2.51 -0.68 33.75
CA GLN A 310 -1.41 -1.39 33.11
C GLN A 310 -0.47 -0.36 32.48
N SER A 311 0.84 -0.57 32.54
CA SER A 311 1.86 0.25 31.86
C SER A 311 3.08 -0.60 31.49
N PRO A 312 3.76 -0.37 30.32
CA PRO A 312 3.49 0.61 29.26
C PRO A 312 2.70 0.03 28.05
N PRO A 313 1.81 0.78 27.36
CA PRO A 313 1.34 2.14 27.64
C PRO A 313 0.30 2.20 28.78
N LEU A 314 0.11 3.38 29.38
CA LEU A 314 -0.82 3.57 30.49
C LEU A 314 -2.27 3.33 30.04
N LYS A 315 -2.88 2.24 30.53
CA LYS A 315 -4.27 1.88 30.27
C LYS A 315 -4.98 1.55 31.58
N LYS A 316 -6.07 2.26 31.87
CA LYS A 316 -6.90 1.99 33.05
C LYS A 316 -7.77 0.75 32.82
N LEU A 317 -7.88 -0.10 33.84
CA LEU A 317 -8.72 -1.31 33.85
C LEU A 317 -10.10 -0.94 34.42
N GLY A 318 -10.98 -0.46 33.54
CA GLY A 318 -12.29 0.10 33.92
C GLY A 318 -12.33 1.63 33.81
N PRO A 319 -13.51 2.25 33.97
CA PRO A 319 -13.64 3.71 34.07
C PRO A 319 -12.78 4.29 35.20
#